data_AF-A0A512ALW8-F1
#
_entry.id   AF-A0A512ALW8-F1
#
_cell.length_a   1.000
_cell.length_b   1.000
_cell.length_c   1.000
_cell.angle_alpha   90.00
_cell.angle_beta   90.00
_cell.angle_gamma   90.00
#
_symmetry.space_group_name_H-M   'P 1'
#
loop_
_entity.id
_entity.type
_entity.pdbx_description
1 polymer ?
#
loop_
_entity_poly.entity_id
_entity_poly.type
_entity_poly.pdbx_seq_one_letter_code
_entity_poly.pdbx_strand_id
1 'polypeptide(L)'
;MTAHHPEMLFHLHRSHCIDAFGKAETAIATFLTRHEMAKANVTLAQQLKTLRAIPANPQFSKARRAAAHTALDQLERLLPARNDLVHAEMRLLKGSTSLAAFVNPREQDGVGRLARHFTIDEIEALAKTALDVAGRLEAALQPPRPAASAQAPVED
;
A
#
# COMPACT_ATOMS: atom_id res chain seq x y z
N MET A 1 -13.34 -12.61 -32.32
CA MET A 1 -13.25 -11.71 -31.16
C MET A 1 -12.99 -12.58 -29.93
N THR A 2 -11.75 -12.62 -29.45
CA THR A 2 -11.37 -13.40 -28.27
C THR A 2 -12.07 -12.82 -27.05
N ALA A 3 -13.07 -13.55 -26.54
CA ALA A 3 -13.67 -13.25 -25.25
C ALA A 3 -12.57 -13.37 -24.19
N HIS A 4 -11.94 -12.26 -23.82
CA HIS A 4 -11.08 -12.21 -22.65
C HIS A 4 -11.90 -12.74 -21.49
N HIS A 5 -11.51 -13.91 -20.97
CA HIS A 5 -12.20 -14.54 -19.85
C HIS A 5 -12.23 -13.53 -18.69
N PRO A 6 -13.42 -13.19 -18.15
CA PRO A 6 -13.54 -12.26 -17.02
C PRO A 6 -12.57 -12.57 -15.88
N GLU A 7 -12.26 -13.85 -15.69
CA GLU A 7 -11.26 -14.36 -14.75
C GLU A 7 -9.86 -13.77 -14.95
N MET A 8 -9.37 -13.76 -16.19
CA MET A 8 -8.08 -13.20 -16.52
C MET A 8 -8.03 -11.69 -16.24
N LEU A 9 -9.12 -10.96 -16.50
CA LEU A 9 -9.21 -9.54 -16.16
C LEU A 9 -9.15 -9.34 -14.64
N PHE A 10 -9.96 -10.07 -13.86
CA PHE A 10 -9.91 -9.98 -12.40
C PHE A 10 -8.51 -10.30 -11.84
N HIS A 11 -7.82 -11.31 -12.38
CA HIS A 11 -6.44 -11.61 -11.99
C HIS A 11 -5.47 -10.48 -12.32
N LEU A 12 -5.62 -9.84 -13.49
CA LEU A 12 -4.78 -8.71 -13.90
C LEU A 12 -4.98 -7.51 -12.96
N HIS A 13 -6.23 -7.09 -12.73
CA HIS A 13 -6.54 -5.97 -11.83
C HIS A 13 -6.13 -6.26 -10.39
N ARG A 14 -6.32 -7.51 -9.93
CA ARG A 14 -5.81 -7.97 -8.62
C ARG A 14 -4.30 -7.81 -8.54
N SER A 15 -3.55 -8.25 -9.56
CA SER A 15 -2.09 -8.10 -9.60
C SER A 15 -1.67 -6.64 -9.54
N HIS A 16 -2.25 -5.77 -10.37
CA HIS A 16 -1.96 -4.33 -10.35
C HIS A 16 -2.27 -3.69 -8.99
N CYS A 17 -3.36 -4.10 -8.34
CA CYS A 17 -3.69 -3.61 -7.02
C CYS A 17 -2.67 -4.07 -5.97
N ILE A 18 -2.19 -5.31 -6.04
CA ILE A 18 -1.14 -5.83 -5.15
C ILE A 18 0.16 -5.05 -5.38
N ASP A 19 0.55 -4.79 -6.62
CA ASP A 19 1.73 -3.99 -6.95
C ASP A 19 1.64 -2.56 -6.39
N ALA A 20 0.44 -1.95 -6.44
CA ALA A 20 0.18 -0.65 -5.84
C ALA A 20 0.43 -0.64 -4.32
N PHE A 21 -0.05 -1.66 -3.60
CA PHE A 21 0.28 -1.83 -2.18
C PHE A 21 1.77 -2.09 -1.97
N GLY A 22 2.40 -2.88 -2.85
CA GLY A 22 3.84 -3.17 -2.81
C GLY A 22 4.71 -1.92 -2.86
N LYS A 23 4.28 -0.85 -3.56
CA LYS A 23 4.98 0.45 -3.54
C LYS A 23 4.94 1.12 -2.16
N ALA A 24 3.79 1.11 -1.48
CA ALA A 24 3.68 1.65 -0.13
C ALA A 24 4.53 0.85 0.87
N GLU A 25 4.49 -0.49 0.77
CA GLU A 25 5.30 -1.40 1.60
C GLU A 25 6.80 -1.15 1.39
N THR A 26 7.22 -0.96 0.14
CA THR A 26 8.61 -0.66 -0.22
C THR A 26 9.04 0.69 0.33
N ALA A 27 8.22 1.75 0.22
CA ALA A 27 8.54 3.06 0.78
C ALA A 27 8.78 3.00 2.30
N ILE A 28 7.95 2.25 3.02
CA ILE A 28 8.11 2.02 4.46
C ILE A 28 9.38 1.22 4.74
N ALA A 29 9.59 0.10 4.04
CA ALA A 29 10.75 -0.77 4.23
C ALA A 29 12.06 -0.01 3.96
N THR A 30 12.15 0.72 2.85
CA THR A 30 13.33 1.54 2.51
C THR A 30 13.59 2.62 3.55
N PHE A 31 12.55 3.24 4.11
CA PHE A 31 12.74 4.18 5.22
C PHE A 31 13.28 3.50 6.47
N LEU A 32 12.67 2.40 6.91
CA LEU A 32 13.11 1.66 8.10
C LEU A 32 14.53 1.13 7.96
N THR A 33 14.92 0.65 6.77
CA THR A 33 16.29 0.20 6.50
C THR A 33 17.29 1.34 6.62
N ARG A 34 17.00 2.52 6.07
CA ARG A 34 17.89 3.69 6.16
C ARG A 34 18.07 4.21 7.59
N HIS A 35 17.10 3.95 8.45
CA HIS A 35 17.17 4.29 9.88
C HIS A 35 17.65 3.14 10.75
N GLU A 36 18.13 2.02 10.16
CA GLU A 36 18.60 0.83 10.88
C GLU A 36 17.53 0.21 11.80
N MET A 37 16.25 0.40 11.47
CA MET A 37 15.10 -0.10 12.21
C MET A 37 14.40 -1.26 11.49
N ALA A 38 14.87 -1.64 10.30
CA ALA A 38 14.36 -2.80 9.58
C ALA A 38 14.70 -4.08 10.35
N LYS A 39 13.70 -4.94 10.49
CA LYS A 39 13.85 -6.28 11.08
C LYS A 39 13.46 -7.32 10.03
N ALA A 40 14.12 -8.47 10.04
CA ALA A 40 13.72 -9.59 9.19
C ALA A 40 12.34 -10.12 9.62
N ASN A 41 11.55 -10.59 8.65
CA ASN A 41 10.29 -11.31 8.86
C ASN A 41 9.21 -10.55 9.65
N VAL A 42 9.19 -9.22 9.58
CA VAL A 42 8.11 -8.42 10.18
C VAL A 42 6.94 -8.25 9.22
N THR A 43 5.73 -8.28 9.77
CA THR A 43 4.51 -7.99 9.00
C THR A 43 4.41 -6.50 8.70
N LEU A 44 3.65 -6.14 7.67
CA LEU A 44 3.36 -4.73 7.37
C LEU A 44 2.78 -4.00 8.58
N ALA A 45 1.83 -4.62 9.31
CA ALA A 45 1.28 -4.04 10.54
C ALA A 45 2.35 -3.73 11.60
N GLN A 46 3.39 -4.58 11.72
CA GLN A 46 4.51 -4.30 12.62
C GLN A 46 5.39 -3.15 12.10
N GLN A 47 5.67 -3.10 10.80
CA GLN A 47 6.42 -1.99 10.18
C GLN A 47 5.71 -0.64 10.38
N LEU A 48 4.37 -0.60 10.24
CA LEU A 48 3.56 0.59 10.50
C LEU A 48 3.71 1.06 11.95
N LYS A 49 3.61 0.14 12.92
CA LYS A 49 3.84 0.44 14.35
C LYS A 49 5.25 0.97 14.60
N THR A 50 6.26 0.35 14.00
CA THR A 50 7.66 0.82 14.11
C THR A 50 7.80 2.24 13.58
N LEU A 51 7.27 2.53 12.39
CA LEU A 51 7.35 3.86 11.78
C LEU A 51 6.65 4.93 12.63
N ARG A 52 5.49 4.64 13.21
CA ARG A 52 4.76 5.57 14.10
C ARG A 52 5.54 5.91 15.38
N ALA A 53 6.32 4.96 15.88
CA ALA A 53 7.12 5.12 17.09
C ALA A 53 8.39 5.97 16.87
N ILE A 54 8.76 6.27 15.62
CA ILE A 54 9.96 7.06 15.32
C ILE A 54 9.76 8.52 15.76
N PRO A 55 10.61 9.06 16.65
CA PRO A 55 10.53 10.46 17.05
C PRO A 55 10.97 11.36 15.90
N ALA A 56 10.49 12.60 15.91
CA ALA A 56 10.97 13.60 14.96
C ALA A 56 12.47 13.87 15.19
N ASN A 57 13.23 13.99 14.10
CA ASN A 57 14.66 14.26 14.12
C ASN A 57 15.03 15.17 12.91
N PRO A 58 16.27 15.66 12.77
CA PRO A 58 16.65 16.53 11.66
C PRO A 58 16.39 15.94 10.25
N GLN A 59 16.46 14.61 10.11
CA GLN A 59 16.19 13.90 8.86
C GLN A 59 14.70 13.57 8.66
N PHE A 60 13.89 13.62 9.72
CA PHE A 60 12.46 13.34 9.75
C PHE A 60 11.74 14.38 10.62
N SER A 61 11.52 15.56 10.03
CA SER A 61 10.95 16.71 10.72
C SER A 61 9.55 16.44 11.26
N LYS A 62 9.08 17.25 12.23
CA LYS A 62 7.72 17.15 12.79
C LYS A 62 6.64 17.20 11.70
N ALA A 63 6.81 18.08 10.71
CA ALA A 63 5.87 18.22 9.60
C ALA A 63 5.83 16.96 8.71
N ARG A 64 7.00 16.42 8.37
CA ARG A 64 7.10 15.18 7.58
C ARG A 64 6.55 13.97 8.34
N ARG A 65 6.79 13.91 9.65
CA ARG A 65 6.19 12.90 10.53
C ARG A 65 4.67 12.96 10.55
N ALA A 66 4.10 14.16 10.69
CA ALA A 66 2.65 14.35 10.63
C ALA A 66 2.07 13.89 9.28
N ALA A 67 2.69 14.29 8.17
CA ALA A 67 2.28 13.87 6.83
C ALA A 67 2.37 12.33 6.64
N ALA A 68 3.46 11.72 7.12
CA ALA A 68 3.61 10.27 7.11
C ALA A 68 2.50 9.60 7.92
N HIS A 69 2.22 10.06 9.15
CA HIS A 69 1.17 9.49 9.99
C HIS A 69 -0.21 9.55 9.32
N THR A 70 -0.56 10.67 8.67
CA THR A 70 -1.82 10.77 7.92
C THR A 70 -1.90 9.75 6.79
N ALA A 71 -0.80 9.53 6.06
CA ALA A 71 -0.77 8.52 5.00
C ALA A 71 -0.81 7.09 5.57
N LEU A 72 -0.18 6.84 6.73
CA LEU A 72 -0.26 5.54 7.43
C LEU A 72 -1.67 5.25 7.93
N ASP A 73 -2.38 6.22 8.48
CA ASP A 73 -3.78 6.07 8.91
C ASP A 73 -4.67 5.63 7.74
N GLN A 74 -4.42 6.18 6.56
CA GLN A 74 -5.15 5.80 5.35
C GLN A 74 -4.74 4.41 4.86
N LEU A 75 -3.45 4.09 4.86
CA LEU A 75 -2.97 2.74 4.51
C LEU A 75 -3.57 1.67 5.43
N GLU A 76 -3.64 1.93 6.74
CA GLU A 76 -4.24 1.02 7.74
C GLU A 76 -5.71 0.71 7.43
N ARG A 77 -6.49 1.70 6.97
CA ARG A 77 -7.88 1.50 6.56
C ARG A 77 -8.03 0.60 5.34
N LEU A 78 -7.00 0.53 4.49
CA LEU A 78 -6.98 -0.31 3.28
C LEU A 78 -6.49 -1.74 3.56
N LEU A 79 -5.88 -2.01 4.72
CA LEU A 79 -5.29 -3.32 5.04
C LEU A 79 -6.27 -4.49 4.96
N PRO A 80 -7.53 -4.40 5.42
CA PRO A 80 -8.46 -5.51 5.27
C PRO A 80 -8.65 -5.92 3.80
N ALA A 81 -8.86 -4.94 2.91
CA ALA A 81 -9.01 -5.19 1.48
C ALA A 81 -7.71 -5.76 0.87
N ARG A 82 -6.54 -5.24 1.27
CA ARG A 82 -5.23 -5.78 0.86
C ARG A 82 -5.07 -7.23 1.32
N ASN A 83 -5.46 -7.56 2.55
CA ASN A 83 -5.35 -8.91 3.10
C ASN A 83 -6.20 -9.89 2.30
N ASP A 84 -7.44 -9.51 1.99
CA ASP A 84 -8.32 -10.30 1.14
C ASP A 84 -7.71 -10.50 -0.26
N LEU A 85 -7.26 -9.41 -0.89
CA LEU A 85 -6.66 -9.50 -2.22
C LEU A 85 -5.38 -10.33 -2.24
N VAL A 86 -4.55 -10.33 -1.21
CA VAL A 86 -3.27 -11.05 -1.22
C VAL A 86 -3.43 -12.50 -0.75
N HIS A 87 -4.25 -12.75 0.27
CA HIS A 87 -4.26 -14.01 1.00
C HIS A 87 -5.49 -14.88 0.74
N ALA A 88 -6.59 -14.32 0.23
CA ALA A 88 -7.79 -15.09 -0.04
C ALA A 88 -7.76 -15.76 -1.41
N GLU A 89 -8.44 -16.91 -1.50
CA GLU A 89 -8.82 -17.52 -2.77
C GLU A 89 -9.84 -16.60 -3.48
N MET A 90 -9.60 -16.32 -4.77
CA MET A 90 -10.53 -15.55 -5.59
C MET A 90 -11.51 -16.50 -6.27
N ARG A 91 -12.81 -16.26 -6.10
CA ARG A 91 -13.87 -17.00 -6.79
C ARG A 91 -14.74 -16.04 -7.58
N LEU A 92 -14.96 -16.35 -8.85
CA LEU A 92 -15.89 -15.56 -9.66
C LEU A 92 -17.34 -15.97 -9.40
N LEU A 93 -18.17 -14.97 -9.11
CA LEU A 93 -19.61 -15.15 -9.01
C LEU A 93 -20.24 -14.83 -10.37
N LYS A 94 -21.02 -15.78 -10.89
CA LYS A 94 -21.79 -15.60 -12.12
C LYS A 94 -23.13 -14.97 -11.77
N GLY A 95 -23.36 -13.77 -12.27
CA GLY A 95 -24.60 -13.00 -12.09
C GLY A 95 -24.77 -11.98 -13.21
N SER A 96 -25.70 -11.03 -13.05
CA SER A 96 -25.87 -9.92 -14.00
C SER A 96 -24.62 -9.03 -14.09
N THR A 97 -23.89 -8.91 -12.98
CA THR A 97 -22.59 -8.25 -12.90
C THR A 97 -21.53 -9.28 -12.53
N SER A 98 -20.38 -9.27 -13.21
CA SER A 98 -19.25 -10.12 -12.84
C SER A 98 -18.63 -9.59 -11.55
N LEU A 99 -18.53 -10.44 -10.53
CA LEU A 99 -17.95 -10.11 -9.22
C LEU A 99 -16.88 -11.13 -8.86
N ALA A 100 -15.82 -10.67 -8.19
CA ALA A 100 -14.85 -11.53 -7.53
C ALA A 100 -15.13 -11.55 -6.02
N ALA A 101 -15.30 -12.76 -5.48
CA ALA A 101 -15.41 -13.02 -4.06
C ALA A 101 -14.07 -13.44 -3.49
N PHE A 102 -13.69 -12.83 -2.37
CA PHE A 102 -12.47 -13.14 -1.62
C PHE A 102 -12.88 -13.62 -0.23
N VAL A 103 -12.51 -14.86 0.09
CA VAL A 103 -12.77 -15.48 1.40
C VAL A 103 -11.45 -15.69 2.12
N ASN A 104 -11.14 -14.80 3.07
CA ASN A 104 -9.91 -14.91 3.86
C ASN A 104 -10.11 -15.91 5.02
N PRO A 105 -9.40 -17.04 5.05
CA PRO A 105 -9.58 -18.05 6.10
C PRO A 105 -9.12 -17.57 7.48
N ARG A 106 -8.32 -16.50 7.55
CA ARG A 106 -7.82 -15.93 8.82
C ARG A 106 -8.84 -15.03 9.53
N GLU A 107 -9.92 -14.64 8.85
CA GLU A 107 -10.97 -13.75 9.36
C GLU A 107 -12.30 -14.51 9.58
N GLN A 108 -12.22 -15.80 9.93
CA GLN A 108 -13.40 -16.64 10.18
C GLN A 108 -13.74 -16.65 11.68
N ASP A 109 -14.79 -15.91 12.06
CA ASP A 109 -15.22 -15.74 13.46
C ASP A 109 -16.18 -16.85 13.94
N GLY A 110 -16.00 -18.09 13.47
CA GLY A 110 -16.77 -19.26 13.92
C GLY A 110 -18.24 -19.34 13.45
N VAL A 111 -18.87 -18.24 13.07
CA VAL A 111 -20.23 -18.20 12.50
C VAL A 111 -20.20 -17.59 11.10
N GLY A 112 -20.14 -18.45 10.08
CA GLY A 112 -20.14 -18.05 8.67
C GLY A 112 -18.76 -17.67 8.13
N ARG A 113 -18.68 -17.56 6.81
CA ARG A 113 -17.47 -17.06 6.11
C ARG A 113 -17.78 -15.66 5.60
N LEU A 114 -17.06 -14.65 6.08
CA LEU A 114 -17.13 -13.32 5.50
C LEU A 114 -16.47 -13.37 4.12
N ALA A 115 -17.24 -13.04 3.08
CA ALA A 115 -16.74 -12.92 1.73
C ALA A 115 -16.79 -11.44 1.34
N ARG A 116 -15.63 -10.86 0.99
CA ARG A 116 -15.58 -9.53 0.40
C ARG A 116 -15.76 -9.66 -1.11
N HIS A 117 -16.70 -8.90 -1.66
CA HIS A 117 -16.96 -8.87 -3.09
C HIS A 117 -16.36 -7.61 -3.70
N PHE A 118 -15.80 -7.75 -4.91
CA PHE A 118 -15.35 -6.63 -5.71
C PHE A 118 -15.77 -6.78 -7.17
N THR A 119 -16.18 -5.67 -7.75
CA THR A 119 -16.16 -5.42 -9.19
C THR A 119 -14.74 -5.07 -9.66
N ILE A 120 -14.50 -5.08 -10.97
CA ILE A 120 -13.23 -4.61 -11.53
C ILE A 120 -12.98 -3.14 -11.16
N ASP A 121 -14.00 -2.29 -11.29
CA ASP A 121 -13.90 -0.86 -11.00
C ASP A 121 -13.51 -0.58 -9.55
N GLU A 122 -14.02 -1.37 -8.60
CA GLU A 122 -13.65 -1.26 -7.18
C GLU A 122 -12.20 -1.69 -6.94
N ILE A 123 -11.70 -2.73 -7.62
CA ILE A 123 -10.27 -3.12 -7.55
C ILE A 123 -9.39 -2.02 -8.13
N GLU A 124 -9.79 -1.41 -9.25
CA GLU A 124 -9.07 -0.28 -9.83
C GLU A 124 -9.05 0.95 -8.91
N ALA A 125 -10.20 1.30 -8.33
CA ALA A 125 -10.31 2.43 -7.41
C ALA A 125 -9.43 2.20 -6.16
N LEU A 126 -9.40 0.97 -5.66
CA LEU A 126 -8.52 0.58 -4.57
C LEU A 126 -7.05 0.70 -4.95
N ALA A 127 -6.66 0.23 -6.15
CA ALA A 127 -5.29 0.35 -6.65
C ALA A 127 -4.85 1.82 -6.79
N LYS A 128 -5.71 2.68 -7.34
CA LYS A 128 -5.46 4.13 -7.44
C LYS A 128 -5.28 4.76 -6.05
N THR A 129 -6.17 4.44 -5.12
CA THR A 129 -6.07 4.94 -3.74
C THR A 129 -4.78 4.47 -3.06
N ALA A 130 -4.39 3.21 -3.25
CA ALA A 130 -3.14 2.68 -2.71
C ALA A 130 -1.90 3.37 -3.32
N LEU A 131 -1.90 3.67 -4.63
CA LEU A 131 -0.85 4.44 -5.29
C LEU A 131 -0.75 5.87 -4.74
N ASP A 132 -1.89 6.55 -4.54
CA ASP A 132 -1.91 7.91 -4.00
C ASP A 132 -1.40 7.95 -2.54
N VAL A 133 -1.70 6.92 -1.75
CA VAL A 133 -1.14 6.73 -0.41
C VAL A 133 0.37 6.47 -0.50
N ALA A 134 0.82 5.60 -1.40
CA ALA A 134 2.22 5.29 -1.60
C ALA A 134 3.04 6.53 -1.99
N GLY A 135 2.54 7.35 -2.93
CA GLY A 135 3.22 8.58 -3.36
C GLY A 135 3.35 9.61 -2.23
N ARG A 136 2.33 9.73 -1.38
CA ARG A 136 2.39 10.62 -0.20
C ARG A 136 3.32 10.08 0.89
N LEU A 137 3.33 8.76 1.10
CA LEU A 137 4.31 8.13 2.00
C LEU A 137 5.72 8.38 1.50
N GLU A 138 5.99 8.14 0.21
CA GLU A 138 7.30 8.36 -0.38
C GLU A 138 7.76 9.81 -0.22
N ALA A 139 6.91 10.78 -0.58
CA ALA A 139 7.21 12.20 -0.40
C ALA A 139 7.47 12.57 1.08
N ALA A 140 6.72 12.00 2.01
CA ALA A 140 6.91 12.27 3.44
C ALA A 140 8.19 11.60 3.99
N LEU A 141 8.59 10.45 3.45
CA LEU A 141 9.70 9.62 3.95
C LEU A 141 11.03 9.88 3.22
N GLN A 142 11.05 10.59 2.09
CA GLN A 142 12.30 10.97 1.41
C GLN A 142 13.04 12.12 2.13
N PRO A 143 14.37 12.02 2.33
CA PRO A 143 15.16 13.08 2.95
C PRO A 143 15.04 14.39 2.16
N PRO A 144 15.31 15.55 2.79
CA PRO A 144 15.34 16.81 2.06
C PRO A 144 16.36 16.68 0.93
N ARG A 145 15.93 16.95 -0.31
CA ARG A 145 16.86 17.03 -1.43
C ARG A 145 17.88 18.12 -1.07
N PRO A 146 19.19 17.85 -1.13
CA PRO A 146 20.18 18.89 -0.89
C PRO A 146 19.88 20.04 -1.86
N ALA A 147 19.74 21.25 -1.32
CA ALA A 147 19.61 22.45 -2.14
C ALA A 147 20.80 22.44 -3.11
N ALA A 148 20.52 22.48 -4.42
CA ALA A 148 21.57 22.55 -5.42
C ALA A 148 22.44 23.75 -5.05
N SER A 149 23.68 23.46 -4.63
CA SER A 149 24.65 24.48 -4.25
C SER A 149 24.72 25.47 -5.40
N ALA A 150 24.33 26.72 -5.17
CA ALA A 150 24.52 27.79 -6.12
C ALA A 150 26.03 27.81 -6.45
N GLN A 151 26.37 27.47 -7.68
CA GLN A 151 27.73 27.62 -8.18
C GLN A 151 28.05 29.11 -8.05
N ALA A 152 28.99 29.45 -7.18
CA ALA A 152 29.50 30.80 -7.08
C ALA A 152 30.06 31.19 -8.46
N PRO A 153 29.77 32.40 -8.97
CA PRO A 153 30.35 32.85 -10.22
C PRO A 153 31.87 32.89 -10.04
N VAL A 154 32.59 32.29 -10.98
CA VAL A 154 34.03 32.47 -11.14
C VAL A 154 34.20 33.91 -11.62
N GLU A 155 34.71 34.79 -10.75
CA GLU A 155 35.19 36.11 -11.16
C GLU A 155 36.56 35.92 -11.83
N ASP A 156 36.66 36.36 -13.09
CA ASP A 156 37.91 36.56 -13.85
C ASP A 156 38.60 37.87 -13.43
#